data_AF-A0AAN9F8G2-F1
#
_entry.id   AF-A0AAN9F8G2-F1
#
_cell.length_a   1.000
_cell.length_b   1.000
_cell.length_c   1.000
_cell.angle_alpha   90.00
_cell.angle_beta   90.00
_cell.angle_gamma   90.00
#
_symmetry.space_group_name_H-M   'P 1'
#
loop_
_entity.id
_entity.type
_entity.pdbx_description
1 polymer ?
#
loop_
_entity_poly.entity_id
_entity_poly.type
_entity_poly.pdbx_seq_one_letter_code
_entity_poly.pdbx_strand_id
1 'polypeptide(L)'
;MPPKRKRETRMDAAIDSMEQYGFPSKLVRQTVHHLLKVYGGSHGWVFIEDAAYSLLIETLLEKPQHQQQPPSASASAQPQPQPHVTFHFI
;
A
#
# COMPACT_ATOMS: atom_id res chain seq x y z
N MET A 1 3.69 -9.78 -39.18
CA MET A 1 3.22 -9.86 -37.77
C MET A 1 3.09 -8.44 -37.24
N PRO A 2 1.95 -8.00 -36.68
CA PRO A 2 1.88 -6.68 -36.06
C PRO A 2 2.63 -6.69 -34.72
N PRO A 3 3.41 -5.64 -34.38
CA PRO A 3 4.11 -5.59 -33.10
C PRO A 3 3.11 -5.41 -31.97
N LYS A 4 3.13 -6.34 -31.02
CA LYS A 4 2.39 -6.28 -29.76
C LYS A 4 2.98 -5.13 -28.95
N ARG A 5 2.35 -3.94 -29.01
CA ARG A 5 2.73 -2.78 -28.19
C ARG A 5 2.81 -3.25 -26.74
N LYS A 6 4.02 -3.34 -26.18
CA LYS A 6 4.22 -3.56 -24.75
C LYS A 6 3.46 -2.43 -24.08
N ARG A 7 2.39 -2.76 -23.36
CA ARG A 7 1.79 -1.81 -22.43
C ARG A 7 2.78 -1.72 -21.28
N GLU A 8 3.85 -0.95 -21.44
CA GLU A 8 4.58 -0.41 -20.31
C GLU A 8 3.55 0.40 -19.53
N THR A 9 3.01 -0.23 -18.49
CA THR A 9 2.01 0.43 -17.66
C THR A 9 2.70 1.62 -17.00
N ARG A 10 2.02 2.77 -16.88
CA ARG A 10 2.60 3.96 -16.21
C ARG A 10 3.18 3.66 -14.82
N MET A 11 2.63 2.64 -14.15
CA MET A 11 3.17 2.10 -12.90
C MET A 11 4.56 1.49 -13.03
N ASP A 12 4.85 0.81 -14.13
CA ASP A 12 6.17 0.22 -14.41
C ASP A 12 7.21 1.32 -14.64
N ALA A 13 6.85 2.35 -15.41
CA ALA A 13 7.69 3.54 -15.62
C ALA A 13 7.99 4.30 -14.32
N ALA A 14 6.99 4.44 -13.44
CA ALA A 14 7.18 5.04 -12.12
C ALA A 14 8.12 4.18 -11.25
N ILE A 15 8.04 2.86 -11.31
CA ILE A 15 8.93 1.96 -10.56
C ILE A 15 10.36 2.07 -11.08
N ASP A 16 10.55 2.00 -12.40
CA ASP A 16 11.87 2.13 -13.04
C ASP A 16 12.54 3.46 -12.66
N SER A 17 11.77 4.56 -12.72
CA SER A 17 12.25 5.89 -12.33
C SER A 17 12.64 5.95 -10.84
N MET A 18 11.87 5.32 -9.96
CA MET A 18 12.12 5.34 -8.52
C MET A 18 13.20 4.34 -8.08
N GLU A 19 13.44 3.28 -8.84
CA GLU A 19 14.52 2.32 -8.60
C GLU A 19 15.89 2.99 -8.69
N GLN A 20 16.05 3.98 -9.57
CA GLN A 20 17.28 4.79 -9.70
C GLN A 20 17.62 5.55 -8.41
N TYR A 21 16.61 5.87 -7.60
CA TYR A 21 16.77 6.52 -6.29
C TYR A 21 16.85 5.52 -5.12
N GLY A 22 16.75 4.22 -5.40
CA GLY A 22 16.82 3.16 -4.39
C GLY A 22 15.50 2.87 -3.66
N PHE A 23 14.36 3.35 -4.16
CA PHE A 23 13.07 3.08 -3.51
C PHE A 23 12.53 1.69 -3.90
N PRO A 24 11.97 0.93 -2.93
CA PRO A 24 11.42 -0.39 -3.22
C PRO A 24 10.09 -0.28 -4.00
N SER A 25 9.95 -1.09 -5.05
CA SER A 25 8.78 -1.09 -5.95
C SER A 25 7.42 -1.22 -5.24
N LYS A 26 7.35 -1.92 -4.11
CA LYS A 26 6.13 -2.03 -3.30
C LYS A 26 5.69 -0.69 -2.71
N LEU A 27 6.64 0.09 -2.21
CA LEU A 27 6.38 1.39 -1.61
C LEU A 27 5.94 2.38 -2.70
N VAL A 28 6.63 2.37 -3.85
CA VAL A 28 6.26 3.18 -5.02
C VAL A 28 4.83 2.92 -5.46
N ARG A 29 4.43 1.63 -5.61
CA ARG A 29 3.05 1.26 -5.99
C ARG A 29 2.00 1.78 -4.99
N GLN A 30 2.28 1.68 -3.69
CA GLN A 30 1.37 2.17 -2.65
C GLN A 30 1.21 3.69 -2.71
N THR A 31 2.31 4.42 -2.85
CA THR A 31 2.29 5.87 -2.92
C THR A 31 1.58 6.37 -4.18
N VAL A 32 1.88 5.78 -5.35
CA VAL A 32 1.17 6.10 -6.58
C VAL A 32 -0.33 5.83 -6.44
N HIS A 33 -0.73 4.69 -5.87
CA HIS A 33 -2.16 4.40 -5.67
C HIS A 33 -2.84 5.42 -4.74
N HIS A 34 -2.13 5.90 -3.71
CA HIS A 34 -2.61 6.96 -2.84
C HIS A 34 -2.79 8.29 -3.60
N LEU A 35 -1.79 8.69 -4.38
CA LEU A 35 -1.86 9.91 -5.20
C LEU A 35 -3.00 9.83 -6.22
N LEU A 36 -3.15 8.70 -6.92
CA LEU A 36 -4.28 8.50 -7.83
C LEU A 36 -5.62 8.59 -7.11
N LYS A 37 -5.76 8.14 -5.86
CA LYS A 37 -7.01 8.35 -5.10
C LYS A 37 -7.29 9.82 -4.83
N VAL A 38 -6.27 10.62 -4.52
CA VAL A 38 -6.42 12.06 -4.24
C VAL A 38 -6.77 12.83 -5.52
N TYR A 39 -6.17 12.48 -6.66
CA TYR A 39 -6.31 13.20 -7.92
C TYR A 39 -7.36 12.61 -8.89
N GLY A 40 -8.35 11.85 -8.39
CA GLY A 40 -9.49 11.40 -9.21
C GLY A 40 -9.22 10.19 -10.11
N GLY A 41 -8.33 9.30 -9.68
CA GLY A 41 -8.04 8.03 -10.33
C GLY A 41 -7.15 8.17 -11.55
N SER A 42 -7.60 7.69 -12.70
CA SER A 42 -6.81 7.57 -13.93
C SER A 42 -6.30 8.90 -14.50
N HIS A 43 -6.99 10.02 -14.22
CA HIS A 43 -6.56 11.36 -14.63
C HIS A 43 -5.40 11.91 -13.77
N GLY A 44 -5.22 11.37 -12.56
CA GLY A 44 -4.16 11.76 -11.64
C GLY A 44 -2.75 11.51 -12.18
N TRP A 45 -2.59 10.59 -13.15
CA TRP A 45 -1.31 10.30 -13.77
C TRP A 45 -0.66 11.51 -14.44
N VAL A 46 -1.45 12.40 -15.04
CA VAL A 46 -0.91 13.61 -15.68
C VAL A 46 -0.14 14.44 -14.67
N PHE A 47 -0.64 14.63 -13.45
CA PHE A 47 0.04 15.42 -12.43
C PHE A 47 1.30 14.75 -11.88
N ILE A 48 1.31 13.41 -11.84
CA ILE A 48 2.47 12.63 -11.38
C ILE A 48 3.59 12.66 -12.43
N GLU A 49 3.23 12.55 -13.71
CA GLU A 49 4.17 12.55 -14.84
C GLU A 49 4.66 13.97 -15.19
N ASP A 50 3.79 14.98 -15.14
CA ASP A 50 4.08 16.38 -15.49
C ASP A 50 5.14 16.99 -14.56
N ALA A 51 5.10 16.64 -13.27
CA ALA A 51 6.11 17.05 -12.29
C ALA A 51 7.36 16.14 -12.27
N ALA A 52 7.60 15.33 -13.32
CA ALA A 52 8.71 14.38 -13.40
C ALA A 52 8.87 13.49 -12.16
N TYR A 53 7.75 13.00 -11.61
CA TYR A 53 7.69 12.21 -10.38
C TYR A 53 8.20 12.93 -9.11
N SER A 54 8.42 14.25 -9.12
CA SER A 54 8.83 15.02 -7.93
C SER A 54 7.83 14.86 -6.79
N LEU A 55 6.52 14.99 -7.08
CA LEU A 55 5.44 14.78 -6.11
C LEU A 55 5.46 13.36 -5.51
N LEU A 56 5.80 12.36 -6.33
CA LEU A 56 5.94 10.98 -5.87
C LEU A 56 7.12 10.84 -4.90
N ILE A 57 8.26 11.47 -5.21
CA ILE A 57 9.44 11.50 -4.34
C ILE A 57 9.14 12.23 -3.03
N GLU A 58 8.53 13.42 -3.08
CA GLU A 58 8.15 14.20 -1.90
C GLU A 58 7.26 13.38 -0.98
N THR A 59 6.23 12.74 -1.53
CA THR A 59 5.32 11.89 -0.75
C THR A 59 6.02 10.65 -0.17
N LEU A 60 7.00 10.08 -0.90
CA LEU A 60 7.81 8.95 -0.41
C LEU A 60 8.71 9.37 0.76
N LEU A 61 9.25 10.58 0.74
CA LEU A 61 10.07 11.14 1.82
C LEU A 61 9.22 11.57 3.02
N GLU A 62 8.03 12.14 2.78
CA GLU A 62 7.11 12.60 3.82
C GLU A 62 6.40 11.47 4.58
N LYS A 63 6.24 10.29 3.97
CA LYS A 63 5.68 9.12 4.66
C LYS A 63 6.81 8.39 5.38
N PRO A 64 7.08 8.66 6.69
CA PRO A 64 7.82 7.70 7.47
C PRO A 64 7.08 6.37 7.36
N GLN A 65 7.86 5.32 7.16
CA GLN A 65 7.51 3.95 6.82
C GLN A 65 6.55 3.30 7.85
N HIS A 66 5.36 3.85 8.06
CA HIS A 66 4.27 3.21 8.79
C HIS A 66 3.71 2.12 7.88
N GLN A 67 4.48 1.03 7.84
CA GLN A 67 3.96 -0.29 7.55
C GLN A 67 2.62 -0.42 8.24
N GLN A 68 1.59 -0.63 7.42
CA GLN A 68 0.33 -1.16 7.86
C GLN A 68 0.64 -2.47 8.60
N GLN A 69 0.64 -2.41 9.93
CA GLN A 69 0.32 -3.59 10.73
C GLN A 69 -1.07 -4.04 10.28
N PRO A 70 -1.25 -5.27 9.78
CA PRO A 70 -2.58 -5.83 9.82
C PRO A 70 -2.96 -6.00 11.31
N PRO A 71 -4.14 -5.55 11.77
CA PRO A 71 -4.71 -6.08 13.00
C PRO A 71 -5.17 -7.52 12.74
N SER A 72 -4.24 -8.43 12.47
CA SER A 72 -4.50 -9.88 12.55
C SER A 72 -4.25 -10.35 13.97
N ALA A 73 -5.01 -9.78 14.91
CA ALA A 73 -5.38 -10.49 16.12
C ALA A 73 -6.42 -11.55 15.72
N SER A 74 -5.98 -12.63 15.09
CA SER A 74 -6.73 -13.88 15.05
C SER A 74 -6.12 -14.81 16.09
N ALA A 75 -6.09 -14.35 17.34
CA ALA A 75 -6.03 -15.24 18.48
C ALA A 75 -7.42 -15.86 18.58
N SER A 76 -7.58 -17.06 18.02
CA SER A 76 -8.72 -17.92 18.29
C SER A 76 -8.73 -18.25 19.78
N ALA A 77 -9.37 -17.40 20.57
CA ALA A 77 -9.70 -17.66 21.95
C ALA A 77 -10.71 -18.82 21.98
N GLN A 78 -10.16 -20.01 22.14
CA GLN A 78 -10.89 -21.21 22.52
C GLN A 78 -11.68 -20.89 23.80
N PRO A 79 -13.02 -21.00 23.83
CA PRO A 79 -13.75 -20.85 25.08
C PRO A 79 -13.42 -22.07 25.94
N GLN A 80 -12.56 -21.89 26.95
CA GLN A 80 -12.43 -22.88 28.02
C GLN A 80 -13.77 -22.98 28.74
N PRO A 81 -14.37 -24.17 28.87
CA PRO A 81 -15.54 -24.33 29.72
C PRO A 81 -15.11 -24.13 31.18
N GLN A 82 -15.60 -23.08 31.82
CA GLN A 82 -15.41 -22.89 33.25
C GLN A 82 -16.22 -23.96 33.99
N PRO A 83 -15.63 -24.76 34.90
CA PRO A 83 -16.41 -25.61 35.78
C PRO A 83 -17.24 -24.71 36.70
N HIS A 84 -18.55 -24.89 36.69
CA HIS A 84 -19.44 -24.25 37.66
C HIS A 84 -19.06 -24.78 39.05
N VAL A 85 -18.42 -23.93 39.86
CA VAL A 85 -18.22 -24.24 41.27
C VAL A 85 -19.55 -23.95 41.95
N THR A 86 -20.30 -25.01 42.25
CA THR A 86 -21.52 -24.94 43.05
C THR A 86 -21.16 -24.44 44.46
N PHE A 87 -21.35 -23.14 44.71
CA PHE A 87 -21.33 -22.62 46.07
C PHE A 87 -22.72 -22.81 46.69
N HIS A 88 -22.85 -23.84 47.53
CA HIS A 88 -23.94 -23.97 48.49
C HIS A 88 -23.71 -22.95 49.59
N PHE A 89 -24.59 -21.97 49.71
CA PHE A 89 -24.63 -21.09 50.88
C PHE A 89 -25.58 -21.68 51.92
N ILE A 90 -25.09 -21.68 53.15
CA ILE A 90 -25.69 -22.15 54.40
C ILE A 90 -26.93 -21.34 54.82
#